data_AF-A0A9D2ISR1-F1
#
_entry.id   AF-A0A9D2ISR1-F1
#
_cell.length_a   1.000
_cell.length_b   1.000
_cell.length_c   1.000
_cell.angle_alpha   90.00
_cell.angle_beta   90.00
_cell.angle_gamma   90.00
#
_symmetry.space_group_name_H-M   'P 1'
#
loop_
_entity.id
_entity.type
_entity.pdbx_description
1 polymer ?
#
loop_
_entity_poly.entity_id
_entity_poly.type
_entity_poly.pdbx_seq_one_letter_code
_entity_poly.pdbx_strand_id
1 'polypeptide(L)'
;MKKKFLAATLSAAMVLSLGVSAVPVMAEDDGEPYKAALLLNGTLGDKSFYDSANAGLTALQEELGEDKFTFKVEQMGATAADEAKWEPTIYDYCDDGSYDVIICGTFQMLAALTNAANDYPDQKFIYFDEMFDYSAGGEENVYNVMYKQNEVSYLVGAMAALMTTDESLEMVDPSNAIIGFLGGMENSVIKDFLVGYIQGAQSINPDIQVALAYVGNFYDSAAGKDMALTQYQNGADVGFNVAGSAGLGQIEAAADAGRYAFGVDSDQAALLPDYAANIPTSAIKNVGNSLIRAIKMDMEGELPYGTLEYLGFAEGGVELVEDAHYEEVVPEEIRTQIADLKEQITNGDITVQSALGENAMSEDDIQALIESVQVG
;
A
#
# COMPACT_ATOMS: atom_id res chain seq x y z
N MET A 1 72.84 -48.21 -27.77
CA MET A 1 72.50 -46.79 -27.56
C MET A 1 71.02 -46.67 -27.26
N LYS A 2 70.67 -45.75 -26.34
CA LYS A 2 69.36 -45.41 -25.76
C LYS A 2 68.95 -46.19 -24.49
N LYS A 3 69.10 -45.44 -23.39
CA LYS A 3 68.74 -45.62 -21.98
C LYS A 3 67.22 -45.62 -21.77
N LYS A 4 66.74 -46.20 -20.66
CA LYS A 4 65.85 -45.54 -19.68
C LYS A 4 65.99 -46.21 -18.30
N PHE A 5 66.38 -45.43 -17.30
CA PHE A 5 66.30 -45.75 -15.86
C PHE A 5 64.96 -45.23 -15.35
N LEU A 6 64.23 -46.06 -14.59
CA LEU A 6 62.99 -45.69 -13.92
C LEU A 6 63.34 -45.21 -12.50
N ALA A 7 62.97 -43.98 -12.15
CA ALA A 7 63.05 -43.45 -10.80
C ALA A 7 61.64 -43.37 -10.22
N ALA A 8 61.49 -43.90 -9.01
CA ALA A 8 60.29 -43.81 -8.20
C ALA A 8 60.19 -42.41 -7.57
N THR A 9 59.00 -41.82 -7.60
CA THR A 9 58.67 -40.62 -6.82
C THR A 9 57.38 -40.86 -6.06
N LEU A 10 57.53 -40.83 -4.72
CA LEU A 10 56.48 -40.75 -3.72
C LEU A 10 55.88 -39.33 -3.80
N SER A 11 54.58 -39.20 -4.03
CA SER A 11 53.87 -37.92 -3.92
C SER A 11 52.94 -37.95 -2.72
N ALA A 12 53.18 -37.04 -1.79
CA ALA A 12 52.36 -36.80 -0.60
C ALA A 12 50.98 -36.25 -0.99
N ALA A 13 49.92 -36.81 -0.41
CA ALA A 13 48.57 -36.28 -0.52
C ALA A 13 48.40 -35.08 0.42
N MET A 14 48.18 -33.91 -0.15
CA MET A 14 47.78 -32.69 0.58
C MET A 14 46.25 -32.59 0.45
N VAL A 15 45.55 -32.73 1.58
CA VAL A 15 44.11 -32.50 1.67
C VAL A 15 43.90 -30.99 1.70
N LEU A 16 43.42 -30.40 0.61
CA LEU A 16 42.83 -29.05 0.60
C LEU A 16 41.32 -29.19 0.83
N SER A 17 40.85 -28.69 1.98
CA SER A 17 39.45 -28.37 2.21
C SER A 17 39.10 -27.13 1.39
N LEU A 18 38.38 -27.32 0.28
CA LEU A 18 37.74 -26.23 -0.45
C LEU A 18 36.49 -25.79 0.32
N GLY A 19 36.61 -24.70 1.07
CA GLY A 19 35.45 -23.89 1.42
C GLY A 19 34.95 -23.22 0.14
N VAL A 20 33.77 -23.60 -0.32
CA VAL A 20 33.07 -22.91 -1.39
C VAL A 20 32.47 -21.65 -0.77
N SER A 21 33.19 -20.54 -0.88
CA SER A 21 32.58 -19.22 -0.80
C SER A 21 31.75 -19.06 -2.07
N ALA A 22 30.42 -19.12 -1.94
CA ALA A 22 29.53 -18.70 -3.01
C ALA A 22 29.79 -17.21 -3.24
N VAL A 23 30.44 -16.87 -4.34
CA VAL A 23 30.50 -15.50 -4.85
C VAL A 23 29.13 -15.26 -5.48
N PRO A 24 28.39 -14.20 -5.10
CA PRO A 24 27.16 -13.86 -5.80
C PRO A 24 27.50 -13.67 -7.28
N VAL A 25 26.77 -14.37 -8.15
CA VAL A 25 26.80 -14.10 -9.59
C VAL A 25 26.15 -12.75 -9.75
N MET A 26 26.94 -11.69 -9.84
CA MET A 26 26.43 -10.41 -10.31
C MET A 26 25.97 -10.63 -11.75
N ALA A 27 24.74 -10.21 -12.05
CA ALA A 27 24.24 -10.18 -13.41
C ALA A 27 25.25 -9.47 -14.31
N GLU A 28 25.49 -10.03 -15.49
CA GLU A 28 26.37 -9.42 -16.48
C GLU A 28 25.71 -8.11 -16.93
N ASP A 29 26.33 -6.97 -16.63
CA ASP A 29 25.93 -5.65 -17.15
C ASP A 29 26.13 -5.67 -18.66
N ASP A 30 25.09 -6.05 -19.40
CA ASP A 30 25.06 -6.11 -20.86
C ASP A 30 24.85 -4.73 -21.50
N GLY A 31 24.67 -3.69 -20.66
CA GLY A 31 24.44 -2.31 -21.05
C GLY A 31 23.02 -2.01 -21.49
N GLU A 32 22.06 -2.93 -21.33
CA GLU A 32 20.64 -2.64 -21.50
C GLU A 32 20.03 -2.09 -20.19
N PRO A 33 19.11 -1.11 -20.27
CA PRO A 33 18.43 -0.61 -19.10
C PRO A 33 17.53 -1.69 -18.51
N TYR A 34 17.44 -1.75 -17.18
CA TYR A 34 16.47 -2.60 -16.48
C TYR A 34 15.04 -2.15 -16.84
N LYS A 35 14.18 -3.09 -17.27
CA LYS A 35 12.85 -2.83 -17.82
C LYS A 35 11.76 -3.37 -16.90
N ALA A 36 10.94 -2.48 -16.36
CA ALA A 36 9.76 -2.85 -15.57
C ALA A 36 8.45 -2.66 -16.34
N ALA A 37 7.47 -3.54 -16.14
CA ALA A 37 6.09 -3.34 -16.59
C ALA A 37 5.18 -3.13 -15.38
N LEU A 38 4.50 -1.99 -15.27
CA LEU A 38 3.49 -1.72 -14.26
C LEU A 38 2.10 -1.96 -14.85
N LEU A 39 1.45 -3.05 -14.46
CA LEU A 39 0.13 -3.45 -14.94
C LEU A 39 -0.93 -3.06 -13.91
N LEU A 40 -1.80 -2.13 -14.29
CA LEU A 40 -2.82 -1.56 -13.42
C LEU A 40 -4.21 -2.06 -13.83
N ASN A 41 -4.92 -2.76 -12.93
CA ASN A 41 -6.35 -3.06 -13.06
C ASN A 41 -7.20 -1.84 -12.69
N GLY A 42 -6.88 -0.73 -13.35
CA GLY A 42 -7.49 0.58 -13.18
C GLY A 42 -6.86 1.59 -14.12
N THR A 43 -6.95 2.86 -13.74
CA THR A 43 -6.40 3.98 -14.51
C THR A 43 -5.65 4.93 -13.59
N LEU A 44 -4.65 5.59 -14.16
CA LEU A 44 -4.02 6.76 -13.54
C LEU A 44 -5.04 7.91 -13.43
N GLY A 45 -4.73 8.87 -12.57
CA GLY A 45 -5.60 9.98 -12.22
C GLY A 45 -6.47 9.72 -10.99
N ASP A 46 -6.24 8.62 -10.27
CA ASP A 46 -6.93 8.30 -9.01
C ASP A 46 -6.50 9.19 -7.84
N LYS A 47 -5.40 9.96 -8.00
CA LYS A 47 -4.83 10.83 -6.95
C LYS A 47 -4.54 10.07 -5.65
N SER A 48 -4.26 8.78 -5.77
CA SER A 48 -4.23 7.86 -4.63
C SER A 48 -3.20 6.75 -4.88
N PHE A 49 -3.65 5.54 -5.14
CA PHE A 49 -2.89 4.30 -5.07
C PHE A 49 -2.09 4.02 -6.35
N TYR A 50 -2.73 4.09 -7.52
CA TYR A 50 -2.10 3.85 -8.80
C TYR A 50 -1.22 5.02 -9.25
N ASP A 51 -1.62 6.26 -8.97
CA ASP A 51 -0.77 7.43 -9.18
C ASP A 51 0.50 7.34 -8.32
N SER A 52 0.42 6.84 -7.07
CA SER A 52 1.59 6.61 -6.20
C SER A 52 2.56 5.59 -6.81
N ALA A 53 2.06 4.44 -7.28
CA ALA A 53 2.89 3.44 -7.96
C ALA A 53 3.63 4.01 -9.18
N ASN A 54 2.91 4.71 -10.06
CA ASN A 54 3.51 5.32 -11.25
C ASN A 54 4.50 6.44 -10.89
N ALA A 55 4.19 7.28 -9.90
CA ALA A 55 5.07 8.35 -9.45
C ALA A 55 6.40 7.80 -8.91
N GLY A 56 6.37 6.67 -8.19
CA GLY A 56 7.59 5.99 -7.73
C GLY A 56 8.50 5.56 -8.88
N LEU A 57 7.94 4.89 -9.89
CA LEU A 57 8.72 4.45 -11.05
C LEU A 57 9.22 5.63 -11.90
N THR A 58 8.41 6.69 -12.01
CA THR A 58 8.83 7.94 -12.67
C THR A 58 10.02 8.55 -11.94
N ALA A 59 9.95 8.68 -10.62
CA ALA A 59 11.04 9.21 -9.81
C ALA A 59 12.31 8.34 -9.91
N LEU A 60 12.17 7.00 -9.96
CA LEU A 60 13.30 6.10 -10.15
C LEU A 60 13.98 6.30 -11.50
N GLN A 61 13.20 6.46 -12.58
CA GLN A 61 13.72 6.74 -13.91
C GLN A 61 14.44 8.09 -13.96
N GLU A 62 13.89 9.12 -13.32
CA GLU A 62 14.53 10.43 -13.22
C GLU A 62 15.84 10.38 -12.42
N GLU A 63 15.88 9.57 -11.34
CA GLU A 63 17.07 9.38 -10.51
C GLU A 63 18.19 8.64 -11.25
N LEU A 64 17.86 7.55 -11.95
CA LEU A 64 18.85 6.65 -12.54
C LEU A 64 19.21 6.99 -13.99
N GLY A 65 18.28 7.58 -14.74
CA GLY A 65 18.36 7.80 -16.18
C GLY A 65 17.78 6.64 -17.00
N GLU A 66 17.23 6.96 -18.18
CA GLU A 66 16.65 5.97 -19.12
C GLU A 66 17.66 4.93 -19.63
N ASP A 67 18.96 5.22 -19.54
CA ASP A 67 20.04 4.28 -19.87
C ASP A 67 20.22 3.19 -18.82
N LYS A 68 19.62 3.34 -17.63
CA LYS A 68 19.72 2.36 -16.54
C LYS A 68 18.38 1.77 -16.13
N PHE A 69 17.31 2.54 -16.18
CA PHE A 69 15.99 2.10 -15.80
C PHE A 69 14.93 2.70 -16.72
N THR A 70 14.05 1.82 -17.22
CA THR A 70 12.86 2.23 -17.96
C THR A 70 11.68 1.40 -17.54
N PHE A 71 10.49 1.96 -17.70
CA PHE A 71 9.26 1.24 -17.39
C PHE A 71 8.15 1.60 -18.36
N LYS A 72 7.18 0.70 -18.45
CA LYS A 72 5.93 0.93 -19.16
C LYS A 72 4.76 0.76 -18.19
N VAL A 73 3.75 1.62 -18.32
CA VAL A 73 2.48 1.46 -17.61
C VAL A 73 1.41 0.96 -18.56
N GLU A 74 0.70 -0.08 -18.15
CA GLU A 74 -0.49 -0.59 -18.83
C GLU A 74 -1.71 -0.32 -17.96
N GLN A 75 -2.66 0.46 -18.47
CA GLN A 75 -3.92 0.77 -17.79
C GLN A 75 -5.02 -0.12 -18.35
N MET A 76 -5.36 -1.18 -17.63
CA MET A 76 -6.25 -2.22 -18.13
C MET A 76 -7.73 -1.93 -17.84
N GLY A 77 -8.03 -0.85 -17.08
CA GLY A 77 -9.39 -0.46 -16.70
C GLY A 77 -9.86 -1.12 -15.39
N ALA A 78 -10.77 -0.45 -14.70
CA ALA A 78 -11.22 -0.80 -13.34
C ALA A 78 -12.60 -1.49 -13.28
N THR A 79 -13.29 -1.63 -14.42
CA THR A 79 -14.70 -2.06 -14.41
C THR A 79 -14.84 -3.57 -14.59
N ALA A 80 -16.01 -4.11 -14.23
CA ALA A 80 -16.36 -5.52 -14.49
C ALA A 80 -16.23 -5.92 -15.97
N ALA A 81 -16.38 -4.96 -16.91
CA ALA A 81 -16.23 -5.21 -18.34
C ALA A 81 -14.76 -5.33 -18.79
N ASP A 82 -13.82 -4.89 -17.94
CA ASP A 82 -12.39 -4.90 -18.20
C ASP A 82 -11.69 -6.15 -17.66
N GLU A 83 -12.27 -6.84 -16.66
CA GLU A 83 -11.65 -7.98 -15.96
C GLU A 83 -11.13 -9.06 -16.91
N ALA A 84 -11.88 -9.35 -17.98
CA ALA A 84 -11.52 -10.35 -18.96
C ALA A 84 -10.22 -10.05 -19.74
N LYS A 85 -9.68 -8.83 -19.61
CA LYS A 85 -8.42 -8.41 -20.23
C LYS A 85 -7.22 -8.60 -19.30
N TRP A 86 -7.41 -8.64 -17.98
CA TRP A 86 -6.31 -8.54 -17.02
C TRP A 86 -5.34 -9.72 -17.12
N GLU A 87 -5.86 -10.94 -17.04
CA GLU A 87 -5.03 -12.15 -17.14
C GLU A 87 -4.34 -12.27 -18.52
N PRO A 88 -5.05 -12.18 -19.67
CA PRO A 88 -4.39 -12.17 -20.97
C PRO A 88 -3.28 -11.13 -21.10
N THR A 89 -3.46 -9.95 -20.50
CA THR A 89 -2.43 -8.90 -20.53
C THR A 89 -1.17 -9.33 -19.78
N ILE A 90 -1.28 -9.98 -18.61
CA ILE A 90 -0.10 -10.49 -17.90
C ILE A 90 0.66 -11.49 -18.78
N TYR A 91 -0.06 -12.43 -19.41
CA TYR A 91 0.53 -13.41 -20.33
C TYR A 91 1.20 -12.74 -21.54
N ASP A 92 0.59 -11.71 -22.15
CA ASP A 92 1.18 -10.96 -23.26
C ASP A 92 2.53 -10.33 -22.88
N TYR A 93 2.66 -9.80 -21.65
CA TYR A 93 3.92 -9.24 -21.15
C TYR A 93 4.97 -10.31 -20.82
N CYS A 94 4.54 -11.48 -20.33
CA CYS A 94 5.44 -12.62 -20.12
C CYS A 94 5.96 -13.18 -21.45
N ASP A 95 5.09 -13.31 -22.46
CA ASP A 95 5.45 -13.79 -23.80
C ASP A 95 6.35 -12.82 -24.57
N ASP A 96 6.22 -11.51 -24.33
CA ASP A 96 7.12 -10.49 -24.88
C ASP A 96 8.56 -10.69 -24.40
N GLY A 97 8.74 -11.08 -23.13
CA GLY A 97 10.02 -11.50 -22.56
C GLY A 97 11.09 -10.39 -22.50
N SER A 98 10.72 -9.13 -22.71
CA SER A 98 11.65 -7.99 -22.67
C SER A 98 11.70 -7.26 -21.32
N TYR A 99 10.87 -7.66 -20.35
CA TYR A 99 10.78 -7.04 -19.03
C TYR A 99 11.50 -7.87 -17.97
N ASP A 100 12.45 -7.25 -17.27
CA ASP A 100 13.13 -7.87 -16.13
C ASP A 100 12.16 -8.16 -14.98
N VAL A 101 11.13 -7.32 -14.81
CA VAL A 101 10.08 -7.51 -13.80
C VAL A 101 8.71 -7.03 -14.28
N ILE A 102 7.69 -7.80 -13.93
CA ILE A 102 6.28 -7.41 -14.08
C ILE A 102 5.71 -7.08 -12.70
N ILE A 103 5.06 -5.94 -12.60
CA ILE A 103 4.53 -5.37 -11.35
C ILE A 103 3.01 -5.30 -11.49
N CYS A 104 2.29 -5.91 -10.56
CA CYS A 104 0.84 -5.77 -10.44
C CYS A 104 0.44 -5.85 -8.97
N GLY A 105 -0.82 -5.56 -8.65
CA GLY A 105 -1.28 -5.58 -7.27
C GLY A 105 -2.78 -5.79 -7.17
N THR A 106 -3.30 -5.71 -5.94
CA THR A 106 -4.71 -5.86 -5.57
C THR A 106 -5.26 -7.29 -5.66
N PHE A 107 -6.28 -7.56 -4.85
CA PHE A 107 -6.92 -8.87 -4.75
C PHE A 107 -7.51 -9.38 -6.07
N GLN A 108 -7.95 -8.48 -6.94
CA GLN A 108 -8.54 -8.83 -8.24
C GLN A 108 -7.52 -9.48 -9.19
N MET A 109 -6.23 -9.16 -9.03
CA MET A 109 -5.16 -9.67 -9.88
C MET A 109 -4.56 -10.99 -9.37
N LEU A 110 -4.87 -11.40 -8.14
CA LEU A 110 -4.20 -12.52 -7.47
C LEU A 110 -4.22 -13.80 -8.32
N ALA A 111 -5.40 -14.24 -8.73
CA ALA A 111 -5.54 -15.49 -9.49
C ALA A 111 -4.80 -15.44 -10.84
N ALA A 112 -4.90 -14.32 -11.55
CA ALA A 112 -4.22 -14.12 -12.83
C ALA A 112 -2.70 -14.14 -12.68
N LEU A 113 -2.18 -13.45 -11.66
CA LEU A 113 -0.76 -13.47 -11.34
C LEU A 113 -0.30 -14.86 -10.94
N THR A 114 -1.03 -15.57 -10.08
CA THR A 114 -0.67 -16.94 -9.66
C THR A 114 -0.56 -17.88 -10.84
N ASN A 115 -1.47 -17.80 -11.82
CA ASN A 115 -1.39 -18.61 -13.03
C ASN A 115 -0.14 -18.27 -13.86
N ALA A 116 0.09 -16.98 -14.11
CA ALA A 116 1.26 -16.53 -14.88
C ALA A 116 2.59 -16.87 -14.19
N ALA A 117 2.70 -16.67 -12.88
CA ALA A 117 3.91 -17.00 -12.12
C ALA A 117 4.28 -18.48 -12.22
N ASN A 118 3.28 -19.37 -12.20
CA ASN A 118 3.47 -20.82 -12.36
C ASN A 118 3.86 -21.22 -13.79
N ASP A 119 3.28 -20.57 -14.80
CA ASP A 119 3.56 -20.87 -16.20
C ASP A 119 4.91 -20.28 -16.68
N TYR A 120 5.36 -19.19 -16.05
CA TYR A 120 6.61 -18.47 -16.38
C TYR A 120 7.54 -18.38 -15.16
N PRO A 121 8.15 -19.50 -14.71
CA PRO A 121 8.96 -19.53 -13.49
C PRO A 121 10.24 -18.68 -13.56
N ASP A 122 10.70 -18.33 -14.77
CA ASP A 122 11.87 -17.46 -14.97
C ASP A 122 11.51 -15.97 -15.00
N GLN A 123 10.23 -15.62 -15.19
CA GLN A 123 9.76 -14.23 -15.16
C GLN A 123 9.59 -13.79 -13.71
N LYS A 124 10.21 -12.67 -13.34
CA LYS A 124 10.06 -12.10 -12.00
C LYS A 124 8.81 -11.24 -11.89
N PHE A 125 8.17 -11.30 -10.72
CA PHE A 125 7.00 -10.51 -10.39
C PHE A 125 7.16 -9.78 -9.05
N ILE A 126 6.74 -8.51 -9.01
CA ILE A 126 6.49 -7.79 -7.75
C ILE A 126 4.98 -7.64 -7.60
N TYR A 127 4.44 -8.19 -6.52
CA TYR A 127 3.03 -8.15 -6.20
C TYR A 127 2.77 -7.30 -4.96
N PHE A 128 1.76 -6.44 -4.98
CA PHE A 128 1.45 -5.59 -3.83
C PHE A 128 -0.03 -5.55 -3.47
N ASP A 129 -0.30 -5.27 -2.19
CA ASP A 129 -1.63 -4.95 -1.67
C ASP A 129 -2.65 -6.11 -1.68
N GLU A 130 -2.16 -7.33 -1.77
CA GLU A 130 -2.89 -8.54 -1.35
C GLU A 130 -1.87 -9.62 -0.98
N MET A 131 -2.25 -10.52 -0.08
CA MET A 131 -1.43 -11.66 0.32
C MET A 131 -1.37 -12.69 -0.81
N PHE A 132 -0.17 -12.96 -1.27
CA PHE A 132 0.12 -14.07 -2.16
C PHE A 132 0.20 -15.38 -1.37
N ASP A 133 -0.40 -16.45 -1.89
CA ASP A 133 -0.35 -17.78 -1.27
C ASP A 133 0.89 -18.55 -1.73
N TYR A 134 1.88 -18.68 -0.84
CA TYR A 134 3.12 -19.42 -1.08
C TYR A 134 3.03 -20.91 -0.67
N SER A 135 1.85 -21.41 -0.29
CA SER A 135 1.69 -22.78 0.23
C SER A 135 1.64 -23.85 -0.86
N ALA A 136 1.35 -23.46 -2.12
CA ALA A 136 1.16 -24.39 -3.23
C ALA A 136 2.48 -24.78 -3.93
N GLY A 137 3.52 -23.94 -3.83
CA GLY A 137 4.84 -24.16 -4.42
C GLY A 137 4.89 -23.77 -5.91
N GLY A 138 6.01 -23.22 -6.36
CA GLY A 138 6.19 -22.71 -7.74
C GLY A 138 6.32 -21.19 -7.83
N GLU A 139 6.28 -20.48 -6.70
CA GLU A 139 6.14 -19.02 -6.65
C GLU A 139 7.41 -18.32 -6.16
N GLU A 140 8.56 -18.98 -6.37
CA GLU A 140 9.92 -18.49 -6.06
C GLU A 140 10.31 -17.25 -6.88
N ASN A 141 9.49 -16.86 -7.86
CA ASN A 141 9.65 -15.70 -8.72
C ASN A 141 8.73 -14.52 -8.35
N VAL A 142 7.95 -14.62 -7.26
CA VAL A 142 7.05 -13.55 -6.78
C VAL A 142 7.57 -12.96 -5.47
N TYR A 143 7.85 -11.67 -5.46
CA TYR A 143 8.06 -10.89 -4.23
C TYR A 143 6.77 -10.15 -3.88
N ASN A 144 6.24 -10.34 -2.68
CA ASN A 144 4.97 -9.77 -2.27
C ASN A 144 5.12 -8.72 -1.16
N VAL A 145 4.52 -7.55 -1.37
CA VAL A 145 4.50 -6.43 -0.42
C VAL A 145 3.09 -6.18 0.09
N MET A 146 2.92 -6.29 1.40
CA MET A 146 1.75 -5.81 2.14
C MET A 146 2.13 -4.57 2.95
N TYR A 147 1.11 -3.83 3.37
CA TYR A 147 1.28 -2.62 4.18
C TYR A 147 0.57 -2.80 5.51
N LYS A 148 1.06 -2.12 6.54
CA LYS A 148 0.39 -2.04 7.84
C LYS A 148 -0.52 -0.82 7.89
N GLN A 149 -1.50 -0.77 6.98
CA GLN A 149 -2.40 0.39 6.89
C GLN A 149 -3.23 0.61 8.16
N ASN A 150 -3.48 -0.43 8.96
CA ASN A 150 -4.06 -0.30 10.29
C ASN A 150 -3.27 0.64 11.21
N GLU A 151 -1.92 0.66 11.14
CA GLU A 151 -1.08 1.54 11.95
C GLU A 151 -1.36 3.03 11.66
N VAL A 152 -1.33 3.42 10.38
CA VAL A 152 -1.63 4.82 10.01
C VAL A 152 -3.11 5.16 10.20
N SER A 153 -4.01 4.20 9.95
CA SER A 153 -5.45 4.41 10.17
C SER A 153 -5.78 4.61 11.64
N TYR A 154 -5.03 4.01 12.56
CA TYR A 154 -5.14 4.30 13.99
C TYR A 154 -4.88 5.78 14.29
N LEU A 155 -3.82 6.36 13.71
CA LEU A 155 -3.56 7.78 13.88
C LEU A 155 -4.68 8.65 13.31
N VAL A 156 -5.19 8.30 12.12
CA VAL A 156 -6.31 9.01 11.50
C VAL A 156 -7.59 8.90 12.35
N GLY A 157 -7.87 7.73 12.93
CA GLY A 157 -9.01 7.52 13.83
C GLY A 157 -8.91 8.33 15.12
N ALA A 158 -7.74 8.30 15.76
CA ALA A 158 -7.48 9.11 16.94
C ALA A 158 -7.62 10.61 16.63
N MET A 159 -7.08 11.05 15.48
CA MET A 159 -7.20 12.44 15.04
C MET A 159 -8.65 12.83 14.77
N ALA A 160 -9.43 11.97 14.10
CA ALA A 160 -10.85 12.19 13.85
C ALA A 160 -11.62 12.39 15.16
N ALA A 161 -11.38 11.53 16.16
CA ALA A 161 -12.02 11.60 17.47
C ALA A 161 -11.63 12.85 18.28
N LEU A 162 -10.38 13.31 18.15
CA LEU A 162 -9.95 14.59 18.73
C LEU A 162 -10.62 15.77 18.02
N MET A 163 -10.59 15.79 16.68
CA MET A 163 -11.12 16.89 15.87
C MET A 163 -12.64 17.04 16.00
N THR A 164 -13.41 15.96 15.92
CA THR A 164 -14.88 15.99 15.99
C THR A 164 -15.41 16.58 17.31
N THR A 165 -14.58 16.66 18.36
CA THR A 165 -14.96 17.25 19.67
C THR A 165 -14.27 18.59 19.98
N ASP A 166 -13.46 19.11 19.05
CA ASP A 166 -12.69 20.34 19.25
C ASP A 166 -13.51 21.59 18.88
N GLU A 167 -13.87 22.41 19.89
CA GLU A 167 -14.66 23.64 19.69
C GLU A 167 -13.92 24.74 18.90
N SER A 168 -12.60 24.62 18.69
CA SER A 168 -11.82 25.60 17.93
C SER A 168 -11.90 25.40 16.41
N LEU A 169 -12.36 24.22 15.96
CA LEU A 169 -12.49 23.90 14.55
C LEU A 169 -13.85 24.34 13.99
N GLU A 170 -13.86 25.05 12.86
CA GLU A 170 -15.09 25.63 12.30
C GLU A 170 -15.95 24.61 11.52
N MET A 171 -15.37 23.51 11.05
CA MET A 171 -16.02 22.53 10.17
C MET A 171 -16.52 21.28 10.92
N VAL A 172 -16.52 21.29 12.25
CA VAL A 172 -17.02 20.19 13.10
C VAL A 172 -18.27 20.58 13.88
N ASP A 173 -19.00 19.59 14.38
CA ASP A 173 -20.09 19.73 15.34
C ASP A 173 -19.72 18.99 16.63
N PRO A 174 -19.11 19.68 17.62
CA PRO A 174 -18.60 19.05 18.85
C PRO A 174 -19.68 18.42 19.74
N SER A 175 -20.96 18.53 19.36
CA SER A 175 -22.07 17.94 20.10
C SER A 175 -22.41 16.50 19.73
N ASN A 176 -21.92 15.98 18.58
CA ASN A 176 -22.45 14.73 18.03
C ASN A 176 -21.42 13.57 17.91
N ALA A 177 -20.10 13.82 17.97
CA ALA A 177 -19.04 12.79 18.06
C ALA A 177 -19.22 11.61 17.09
N ILE A 178 -19.67 11.91 15.86
CA ILE A 178 -19.82 10.95 14.76
C ILE A 178 -18.77 11.26 13.71
N ILE A 179 -18.00 10.25 13.32
CA ILE A 179 -17.00 10.34 12.25
C ILE A 179 -17.40 9.44 11.08
N GLY A 180 -16.96 9.76 9.87
CA GLY A 180 -17.30 9.03 8.65
C GLY A 180 -16.17 8.10 8.20
N PHE A 181 -16.53 6.96 7.60
CA PHE A 181 -15.61 6.11 6.86
C PHE A 181 -16.27 5.72 5.53
N LEU A 182 -15.58 5.96 4.41
CA LEU A 182 -16.03 5.55 3.08
C LEU A 182 -15.02 4.59 2.46
N GLY A 183 -15.36 3.30 2.45
CA GLY A 183 -14.56 2.27 1.79
C GLY A 183 -14.94 2.08 0.32
N GLY A 184 -13.98 1.65 -0.51
CA GLY A 184 -14.26 1.29 -1.90
C GLY A 184 -15.05 0.00 -2.00
N MET A 185 -14.45 -1.11 -1.57
CA MET A 185 -15.09 -2.43 -1.52
C MET A 185 -14.87 -3.08 -0.16
N GLU A 186 -15.78 -3.97 0.23
CA GLU A 186 -15.60 -4.77 1.44
C GLU A 186 -14.65 -5.94 1.16
N ASN A 187 -13.39 -5.77 1.55
CA ASN A 187 -12.34 -6.80 1.47
C ASN A 187 -11.39 -6.71 2.68
N SER A 188 -10.44 -7.62 2.78
CA SER A 188 -9.46 -7.70 3.90
C SER A 188 -8.64 -6.42 4.05
N VAL A 189 -8.16 -5.84 2.96
CA VAL A 189 -7.35 -4.60 2.96
C VAL A 189 -8.15 -3.42 3.51
N ILE A 190 -9.37 -3.21 3.04
CA ILE A 190 -10.23 -2.11 3.49
C ILE A 190 -10.73 -2.35 4.93
N LYS A 191 -10.97 -3.61 5.31
CA LYS A 191 -11.24 -3.97 6.71
C LYS A 191 -10.06 -3.61 7.61
N ASP A 192 -8.81 -3.80 7.16
CA ASP A 192 -7.63 -3.43 7.95
C ASP A 192 -7.54 -1.92 8.22
N PHE A 193 -7.85 -1.10 7.21
CA PHE A 193 -8.00 0.36 7.39
C PHE A 193 -9.08 0.67 8.44
N LEU A 194 -10.27 0.07 8.30
CA LEU A 194 -11.40 0.31 9.21
C LEU A 194 -11.08 -0.13 10.64
N VAL A 195 -10.44 -1.29 10.81
CA VAL A 195 -10.01 -1.83 12.10
C VAL A 195 -9.05 -0.89 12.80
N GLY A 196 -8.04 -0.37 12.09
CA GLY A 196 -7.13 0.64 12.65
C GLY A 196 -7.87 1.92 13.03
N TYR A 197 -8.72 2.42 12.13
CA TYR A 197 -9.51 3.65 12.33
C TYR A 197 -10.40 3.59 13.57
N ILE A 198 -11.14 2.49 13.76
CA ILE A 198 -12.01 2.31 14.93
C ILE A 198 -11.20 2.22 16.22
N GLN A 199 -10.12 1.43 16.24
CA GLN A 199 -9.26 1.32 17.43
C GLN A 199 -8.66 2.67 17.84
N GLY A 200 -8.17 3.44 16.87
CA GLY A 200 -7.64 4.77 17.08
C GLY A 200 -8.68 5.72 17.66
N ALA A 201 -9.87 5.76 17.06
CA ALA A 201 -10.96 6.62 17.51
C ALA A 201 -11.43 6.26 18.93
N GLN A 202 -11.62 4.98 19.22
CA GLN A 202 -12.04 4.50 20.55
C GLN A 202 -10.98 4.69 21.64
N SER A 203 -9.70 4.75 21.27
CA SER A 203 -8.62 5.04 22.22
C SER A 203 -8.72 6.46 22.81
N ILE A 204 -9.32 7.38 22.04
CA ILE A 204 -9.56 8.77 22.45
C ILE A 204 -10.95 8.91 23.07
N ASN A 205 -11.98 8.42 22.37
CA ASN A 205 -13.36 8.49 22.80
C ASN A 205 -14.02 7.11 22.67
N PRO A 206 -14.17 6.36 23.78
CA PRO A 206 -14.77 5.03 23.76
C PRO A 206 -16.22 4.98 23.26
N ASP A 207 -16.93 6.11 23.31
CA ASP A 207 -18.34 6.24 22.89
C ASP A 207 -18.48 6.81 21.45
N ILE A 208 -17.37 6.94 20.70
CA ILE A 208 -17.37 7.44 19.33
C ILE A 208 -18.25 6.58 18.42
N GLN A 209 -18.94 7.22 17.48
CA GLN A 209 -19.71 6.52 16.45
C GLN A 209 -19.07 6.69 15.06
N VAL A 210 -19.13 5.65 14.24
CA VAL A 210 -18.60 5.62 12.89
C VAL A 210 -19.73 5.38 11.89
N ALA A 211 -19.99 6.39 11.06
CA ALA A 211 -20.85 6.25 9.89
C ALA A 211 -20.08 5.54 8.78
N LEU A 212 -20.33 4.23 8.61
CA LEU A 212 -19.65 3.37 7.66
C LEU A 212 -20.47 3.22 6.36
N ALA A 213 -19.82 3.39 5.22
CA ALA A 213 -20.37 3.02 3.92
C ALA A 213 -19.30 2.42 3.00
N TYR A 214 -19.73 1.55 2.08
CA TYR A 214 -18.91 1.04 0.99
C TYR A 214 -19.53 1.42 -0.35
N VAL A 215 -18.73 1.98 -1.25
CA VAL A 215 -19.19 2.35 -2.60
C VAL A 215 -19.56 1.11 -3.42
N GLY A 216 -18.85 0.00 -3.19
CA GLY A 216 -18.93 -1.24 -3.95
C GLY A 216 -17.97 -1.30 -5.14
N ASN A 217 -17.13 -0.28 -5.33
CA ASN A 217 -16.05 -0.20 -6.31
C ASN A 217 -15.07 0.93 -5.95
N PHE A 218 -13.99 1.10 -6.72
CA PHE A 218 -12.94 2.10 -6.48
C PHE A 218 -12.95 3.26 -7.49
N TYR A 219 -13.94 3.36 -8.38
CA TYR A 219 -13.92 4.29 -9.52
C TYR A 219 -15.12 5.25 -9.61
N ASP A 220 -16.24 4.97 -8.94
CA ASP A 220 -17.46 5.77 -9.01
C ASP A 220 -17.47 6.89 -7.94
N SER A 221 -16.83 8.01 -8.26
CA SER A 221 -16.78 9.18 -7.38
C SER A 221 -18.15 9.83 -7.14
N ALA A 222 -19.09 9.72 -8.08
CA ALA A 222 -20.43 10.25 -7.90
C ALA A 222 -21.20 9.46 -6.84
N ALA A 223 -21.14 8.13 -6.89
CA ALA A 223 -21.70 7.28 -5.85
C ALA A 223 -21.02 7.51 -4.48
N GLY A 224 -19.69 7.65 -4.47
CA GLY A 224 -18.94 8.00 -3.25
C GLY A 224 -19.39 9.32 -2.63
N LYS A 225 -19.62 10.35 -3.46
CA LYS A 225 -20.12 11.66 -3.02
C LYS A 225 -21.50 11.56 -2.40
N ASP A 226 -22.45 10.87 -3.04
CA ASP A 226 -23.81 10.73 -2.55
C ASP A 226 -23.86 10.00 -1.18
N MET A 227 -23.03 8.96 -1.01
CA MET A 227 -22.90 8.24 0.25
C MET A 227 -22.28 9.11 1.34
N ALA A 228 -21.19 9.82 1.05
CA ALA A 228 -20.54 10.71 1.99
C ALA A 228 -21.44 11.89 2.42
N LEU A 229 -22.18 12.50 1.49
CA LEU A 229 -23.18 13.53 1.82
C LEU A 229 -24.23 12.99 2.79
N THR A 230 -24.64 11.73 2.63
CA THR A 230 -25.58 11.08 3.56
C THR A 230 -24.95 10.92 4.95
N GLN A 231 -23.67 10.53 5.05
CA GLN A 231 -22.95 10.46 6.32
C GLN A 231 -22.91 11.84 7.01
N TYR A 232 -22.53 12.89 6.27
CA TYR A 232 -22.45 14.25 6.83
C TYR A 232 -23.82 14.82 7.21
N GLN A 233 -24.88 14.52 6.45
CA GLN A 233 -26.26 14.89 6.80
C GLN A 233 -26.75 14.19 8.08
N ASN A 234 -26.25 12.98 8.36
CA ASN A 234 -26.58 12.20 9.55
C ASN A 234 -25.67 12.50 10.75
N GLY A 235 -24.86 13.56 10.67
CA GLY A 235 -24.10 14.08 11.81
C GLY A 235 -22.60 13.90 11.70
N ALA A 236 -22.09 13.06 10.80
CA ALA A 236 -20.65 12.95 10.63
C ALA A 236 -20.04 14.32 10.26
N ASP A 237 -18.84 14.60 10.74
CA ASP A 237 -18.17 15.88 10.47
C ASP A 237 -16.70 15.77 10.10
N VAL A 238 -16.08 14.61 10.35
CA VAL A 238 -14.75 14.23 9.89
C VAL A 238 -14.83 12.87 9.19
N GLY A 239 -14.63 12.84 7.88
CA GLY A 239 -14.60 11.63 7.08
C GLY A 239 -13.20 11.07 6.86
N PHE A 240 -13.09 9.77 6.57
CA PHE A 240 -11.88 9.13 6.06
C PHE A 240 -12.19 8.34 4.78
N ASN A 241 -11.56 8.74 3.67
CA ASN A 241 -11.82 8.14 2.37
C ASN A 241 -10.81 7.03 2.09
N VAL A 242 -11.27 5.80 1.84
CA VAL A 242 -10.45 4.62 1.58
C VAL A 242 -11.01 3.90 0.35
N ALA A 243 -11.15 4.64 -0.75
CA ALA A 243 -11.92 4.22 -1.91
C ALA A 243 -11.29 4.59 -3.27
N GLY A 244 -9.97 4.86 -3.31
CA GLY A 244 -9.28 5.26 -4.55
C GLY A 244 -9.97 6.45 -5.22
N SER A 245 -10.17 6.39 -6.55
CA SER A 245 -10.87 7.44 -7.28
C SER A 245 -12.30 7.69 -6.78
N ALA A 246 -13.00 6.67 -6.27
CA ALA A 246 -14.34 6.86 -5.70
C ALA A 246 -14.30 7.72 -4.42
N GLY A 247 -13.19 7.67 -3.67
CA GLY A 247 -12.96 8.44 -2.44
C GLY A 247 -12.87 9.94 -2.66
N LEU A 248 -12.51 10.39 -3.86
CA LEU A 248 -12.55 11.80 -4.25
C LEU A 248 -13.95 12.41 -4.09
N GLY A 249 -15.00 11.58 -4.19
CA GLY A 249 -16.37 11.99 -3.91
C GLY A 249 -16.59 12.40 -2.46
N GLN A 250 -15.93 11.77 -1.48
CA GLN A 250 -16.04 12.16 -0.07
C GLN A 250 -15.35 13.50 0.21
N ILE A 251 -14.24 13.78 -0.46
CA ILE A 251 -13.55 15.08 -0.38
C ILE A 251 -14.46 16.19 -0.92
N GLU A 252 -15.07 15.96 -2.09
CA GLU A 252 -16.02 16.91 -2.68
C GLU A 252 -17.27 17.09 -1.79
N ALA A 253 -17.79 16.01 -1.22
CA ALA A 253 -18.91 16.06 -0.27
C ALA A 253 -18.56 16.85 1.00
N ALA A 254 -17.31 16.73 1.49
CA ALA A 254 -16.84 17.45 2.67
C ALA A 254 -16.79 18.95 2.39
N ALA A 255 -16.27 19.35 1.24
CA ALA A 255 -16.27 20.74 0.80
C ALA A 255 -17.69 21.31 0.67
N ASP A 256 -18.62 20.57 0.04
CA ASP A 256 -20.01 20.98 -0.11
C ASP A 256 -20.74 21.11 1.24
N ALA A 257 -20.43 20.23 2.19
CA ALA A 257 -21.04 20.21 3.52
C ALA A 257 -20.34 21.11 4.55
N GLY A 258 -19.20 21.71 4.21
CA GLY A 258 -18.36 22.46 5.15
C GLY A 258 -17.81 21.57 6.28
N ARG A 259 -17.36 20.36 5.92
CA ARG A 259 -16.82 19.30 6.80
C ARG A 259 -15.39 18.94 6.42
N TYR A 260 -14.74 18.08 7.21
CA TYR A 260 -13.41 17.56 6.90
C TYR A 260 -13.46 16.16 6.26
N ALA A 261 -12.48 15.85 5.42
CA ALA A 261 -12.20 14.50 4.94
C ALA A 261 -10.68 14.26 4.88
N PHE A 262 -10.19 13.26 5.61
CA PHE A 262 -8.81 12.82 5.48
C PHE A 262 -8.58 12.16 4.12
N GLY A 263 -7.40 12.43 3.55
CA GLY A 263 -6.93 11.79 2.33
C GLY A 263 -6.32 10.40 2.58
N VAL A 264 -6.07 9.66 1.50
CA VAL A 264 -5.44 8.34 1.53
C VAL A 264 -4.49 8.12 0.38
N ASP A 265 -3.51 7.22 0.59
CA ASP A 265 -2.45 6.76 -0.32
C ASP A 265 -1.45 7.83 -0.78
N SER A 266 -1.91 9.06 -1.01
CA SER A 266 -1.14 10.22 -1.46
C SER A 266 -1.53 11.47 -0.66
N ASP A 267 -0.68 12.50 -0.71
CA ASP A 267 -1.01 13.83 -0.16
C ASP A 267 -2.10 14.47 -1.04
N GLN A 268 -3.35 14.29 -0.64
CA GLN A 268 -4.50 14.73 -1.41
C GLN A 268 -4.76 16.23 -1.22
N ALA A 269 -4.27 16.86 -0.14
CA ALA A 269 -4.34 18.30 0.01
C ALA A 269 -3.44 18.99 -1.04
N ALA A 270 -2.23 18.48 -1.26
CA ALA A 270 -1.34 18.97 -2.30
C ALA A 270 -1.86 18.70 -3.72
N LEU A 271 -2.48 17.53 -3.95
CA LEU A 271 -3.01 17.15 -5.26
C LEU A 271 -4.34 17.84 -5.61
N LEU A 272 -5.08 18.31 -4.61
CA LEU A 272 -6.41 18.91 -4.75
C LEU A 272 -6.47 20.28 -4.06
N PRO A 273 -5.77 21.30 -4.60
CA PRO A 273 -5.65 22.61 -3.95
C PRO A 273 -6.99 23.31 -3.71
N ASP A 274 -8.00 23.03 -4.55
CA ASP A 274 -9.35 23.59 -4.39
C ASP A 274 -10.10 23.02 -3.17
N TYR A 275 -9.66 21.86 -2.65
CA TYR A 275 -10.25 21.19 -1.48
C TYR A 275 -9.31 21.12 -0.28
N ALA A 276 -8.08 21.67 -0.38
CA ALA A 276 -7.05 21.52 0.64
C ALA A 276 -7.52 21.92 2.05
N ALA A 277 -8.31 22.99 2.18
CA ALA A 277 -8.86 23.42 3.47
C ALA A 277 -9.73 22.35 4.17
N ASN A 278 -10.35 21.46 3.41
CA ASN A 278 -11.20 20.37 3.91
C ASN A 278 -10.41 19.07 4.16
N ILE A 279 -9.11 19.04 3.81
CA ILE A 279 -8.25 17.86 3.94
C ILE A 279 -7.18 18.17 4.99
N PRO A 280 -7.38 17.79 6.27
CA PRO A 280 -6.43 18.15 7.32
C PRO A 280 -5.07 17.45 7.15
N THR A 281 -5.10 16.20 6.67
CA THR A 281 -3.92 15.38 6.36
C THR A 281 -4.35 14.18 5.49
N SER A 282 -3.38 13.37 5.07
CA SER A 282 -3.59 12.08 4.41
C SER A 282 -2.87 10.95 5.15
N ALA A 283 -3.53 9.77 5.21
CA ALA A 283 -2.85 8.51 5.49
C ALA A 283 -2.15 7.99 4.23
N ILE A 284 -0.84 8.08 4.19
CA ILE A 284 -0.04 7.64 3.06
C ILE A 284 0.19 6.13 3.13
N LYS A 285 -0.07 5.45 2.02
CA LYS A 285 0.45 4.13 1.70
C LYS A 285 1.52 4.31 0.63
N ASN A 286 2.77 4.06 1.01
CA ASN A 286 3.95 4.40 0.22
C ASN A 286 4.23 3.40 -0.91
N VAL A 287 3.25 3.19 -1.81
CA VAL A 287 3.37 2.24 -2.93
C VAL A 287 4.53 2.61 -3.85
N GLY A 288 4.66 3.88 -4.24
CA GLY A 288 5.78 4.32 -5.07
C GLY A 288 7.14 4.03 -4.43
N ASN A 289 7.31 4.36 -3.15
CA ASN A 289 8.58 4.16 -2.44
C ASN A 289 8.89 2.67 -2.21
N SER A 290 7.88 1.83 -1.95
CA SER A 290 8.08 0.40 -1.79
C SER A 290 8.54 -0.24 -3.12
N LEU A 291 7.98 0.18 -4.25
CA LEU A 291 8.40 -0.26 -5.59
C LEU A 291 9.80 0.23 -5.95
N ILE A 292 10.15 1.49 -5.64
CA ILE A 292 11.52 2.01 -5.79
C ILE A 292 12.51 1.11 -5.04
N ARG A 293 12.22 0.83 -3.78
CA ARG A 293 13.06 -0.01 -2.92
C ARG A 293 13.18 -1.42 -3.49
N ALA A 294 12.06 -2.03 -3.88
CA ALA A 294 12.03 -3.38 -4.43
C ALA A 294 12.87 -3.49 -5.72
N ILE A 295 12.70 -2.57 -6.66
CA ILE A 295 13.45 -2.57 -7.92
C ILE A 295 14.95 -2.35 -7.67
N LYS A 296 15.33 -1.42 -6.78
CA LYS A 296 16.74 -1.21 -6.44
C LYS A 296 17.38 -2.48 -5.88
N MET A 297 16.70 -3.17 -4.96
CA MET A 297 17.18 -4.46 -4.44
C MET A 297 17.22 -5.54 -5.52
N ASP A 298 16.29 -5.57 -6.48
CA ASP A 298 16.32 -6.55 -7.56
C ASP A 298 17.48 -6.31 -8.53
N MET A 299 17.74 -5.05 -8.90
CA MET A 299 18.90 -4.65 -9.70
C MET A 299 20.23 -5.04 -9.03
N GLU A 300 20.25 -5.10 -7.70
CA GLU A 300 21.40 -5.56 -6.90
C GLU A 300 21.43 -7.09 -6.70
N GLY A 301 20.37 -7.80 -7.10
CA GLY A 301 20.21 -9.24 -6.91
C GLY A 301 19.89 -9.65 -5.46
N GLU A 302 19.36 -8.71 -4.67
CA GLU A 302 19.10 -8.87 -3.23
C GLU A 302 17.59 -8.95 -2.89
N LEU A 303 16.69 -8.70 -3.86
CA LEU A 303 15.23 -8.81 -3.62
C LEU A 303 14.85 -10.26 -3.26
N PRO A 304 14.24 -10.50 -2.09
CA PRO A 304 13.96 -11.85 -1.63
C PRO A 304 12.67 -12.38 -2.27
N TYR A 305 12.73 -12.86 -3.50
CA TYR A 305 11.60 -13.55 -4.12
C TYR A 305 11.16 -14.80 -3.35
N GLY A 306 9.90 -15.19 -3.51
CA GLY A 306 9.28 -16.25 -2.72
C GLY A 306 8.94 -15.83 -1.29
N THR A 307 8.89 -14.52 -1.02
CA THR A 307 8.61 -13.99 0.33
C THR A 307 7.54 -12.91 0.32
N LEU A 308 6.85 -12.82 1.46
CA LEU A 308 5.90 -11.76 1.80
C LEU A 308 6.52 -10.84 2.87
N GLU A 309 6.45 -9.54 2.65
CA GLU A 309 6.90 -8.52 3.59
C GLU A 309 5.75 -7.57 3.96
N TYR A 310 5.72 -7.10 5.21
CA TYR A 310 4.78 -6.09 5.69
C TYR A 310 5.51 -4.79 6.01
N LEU A 311 5.13 -3.70 5.35
CA LEU A 311 5.74 -2.39 5.53
C LEU A 311 4.81 -1.47 6.34
N GLY A 312 5.22 -1.10 7.56
CA GLY A 312 4.55 -0.14 8.43
C GLY A 312 5.34 1.15 8.59
N PHE A 313 5.14 1.87 9.71
CA PHE A 313 5.90 3.10 9.99
C PHE A 313 7.40 2.85 10.11
N ALA A 314 7.80 1.76 10.78
CA ALA A 314 9.21 1.43 10.99
C ALA A 314 9.95 1.15 9.67
N GLU A 315 9.24 0.61 8.68
CA GLU A 315 9.77 0.30 7.35
C GLU A 315 9.55 1.44 6.32
N GLY A 316 8.82 2.50 6.70
CA GLY A 316 8.41 3.57 5.78
C GLY A 316 7.33 3.17 4.78
N GLY A 317 6.60 2.08 5.02
CA GLY A 317 5.50 1.61 4.17
C GLY A 317 4.22 2.42 4.32
N VAL A 318 4.02 3.04 5.48
CA VAL A 318 2.93 3.98 5.74
C VAL A 318 3.46 5.23 6.42
N GLU A 319 2.83 6.36 6.12
CA GLU A 319 3.20 7.67 6.67
C GLU A 319 1.94 8.52 6.90
N LEU A 320 2.07 9.56 7.71
CA LEU A 320 1.05 10.60 7.86
C LEU A 320 1.61 11.89 7.27
N VAL A 321 0.83 12.65 6.50
CA VAL A 321 1.29 13.94 5.98
C VAL A 321 1.34 14.96 7.12
N GLU A 322 2.55 15.43 7.43
CA GLU A 322 2.82 16.35 8.54
C GLU A 322 3.53 17.64 8.05
N ASP A 323 3.07 18.18 6.92
CA ASP A 323 3.66 19.34 6.27
C ASP A 323 3.14 20.69 6.83
N ALA A 324 3.51 21.81 6.18
CA ALA A 324 3.08 23.13 6.62
C ALA A 324 1.54 23.33 6.55
N HIS A 325 0.86 22.63 5.64
CA HIS A 325 -0.59 22.65 5.56
C HIS A 325 -1.22 21.94 6.77
N TYR A 326 -0.68 20.77 7.13
CA TYR A 326 -1.08 20.08 8.37
C TYR A 326 -0.90 20.95 9.62
N GLU A 327 0.23 21.67 9.72
CA GLU A 327 0.48 22.60 10.83
C GLU A 327 -0.51 23.77 10.90
N GLU A 328 -1.02 24.22 9.74
CA GLU A 328 -2.01 25.30 9.63
C GLU A 328 -3.43 24.84 9.96
N VAL A 329 -3.83 23.66 9.46
CA VAL A 329 -5.22 23.16 9.60
C VAL A 329 -5.47 22.45 10.92
N VAL A 330 -4.46 21.75 11.47
CA VAL A 330 -4.63 20.92 12.66
C VAL A 330 -4.06 21.61 13.92
N PRO A 331 -4.88 21.81 14.98
CA PRO A 331 -4.44 22.43 16.22
C PRO A 331 -3.22 21.74 16.85
N GLU A 332 -2.29 22.52 17.40
CA GLU A 332 -1.03 22.03 17.98
C GLU A 332 -1.22 20.95 19.05
N GLU A 333 -2.29 21.05 19.86
CA GLU A 333 -2.63 20.05 20.87
C GLU A 333 -2.96 18.69 20.25
N ILE A 334 -3.74 18.68 19.16
CA ILE A 334 -4.04 17.46 18.40
C ILE A 334 -2.76 16.91 17.78
N ARG A 335 -1.96 17.76 17.12
CA ARG A 335 -0.70 17.33 16.47
C ARG A 335 0.27 16.69 17.47
N THR A 336 0.38 17.25 18.66
CA THR A 336 1.25 16.71 19.72
C THR A 336 0.79 15.31 20.16
N GLN A 337 -0.51 15.12 20.39
CA GLN A 337 -1.04 13.79 20.77
C GLN A 337 -0.84 12.75 19.66
N ILE A 338 -1.01 13.15 18.39
CA ILE A 338 -0.82 12.24 17.26
C ILE A 338 0.65 11.86 17.08
N ALA A 339 1.59 12.79 17.27
CA ALA A 339 3.02 12.49 17.27
C ALA A 339 3.41 11.50 18.36
N ASP A 340 2.89 11.67 19.59
CA ASP A 340 3.12 10.74 20.70
C ASP A 340 2.55 9.33 20.42
N LEU A 341 1.36 9.23 19.80
CA LEU A 341 0.78 7.95 19.39
C LEU A 341 1.58 7.29 18.27
N LYS A 342 2.06 8.07 17.29
CA LYS A 342 2.92 7.58 16.22
C LYS A 342 4.22 6.99 16.77
N GLU A 343 4.86 7.65 17.74
CA GLU A 343 6.05 7.12 18.41
C GLU A 343 5.76 5.80 19.12
N GLN A 344 4.67 5.73 19.88
CA GLN A 344 4.25 4.51 20.59
C GLN A 344 3.89 3.34 19.66
N ILE A 345 3.31 3.61 18.48
CA ILE A 345 3.07 2.56 17.48
C ILE A 345 4.39 2.12 16.86
N THR A 346 5.24 3.07 16.47
CA THR A 346 6.52 2.79 15.80
C THR A 346 7.48 2.01 16.70
N ASN A 347 7.48 2.28 18.01
CA ASN A 347 8.35 1.60 18.98
C ASN A 347 7.73 0.29 19.55
N GLY A 348 6.47 0.00 19.23
CA GLY A 348 5.75 -1.20 19.65
C GLY A 348 5.06 -1.13 21.02
N ASP A 349 5.03 0.02 21.68
CA ASP A 349 4.28 0.24 22.93
C ASP A 349 2.77 0.11 22.71
N ILE A 350 2.29 0.54 21.53
CA ILE A 350 0.93 0.28 21.03
C ILE A 350 1.04 -0.70 19.86
N THR A 351 0.41 -1.87 20.01
CA THR A 351 0.21 -2.81 18.90
C THR A 351 -1.21 -2.68 18.39
N VAL A 352 -1.37 -2.19 17.17
CA VAL A 352 -2.68 -2.06 16.52
C VAL A 352 -3.09 -3.42 15.97
N GLN A 353 -4.31 -3.88 16.29
CA GLN A 353 -4.83 -5.12 15.72
C GLN A 353 -5.04 -4.95 14.21
N SER A 354 -4.91 -6.05 13.46
CA SER A 354 -4.96 -6.05 12.00
C SER A 354 -6.01 -7.04 11.50
N ALA A 355 -6.59 -6.77 10.33
CA ALA A 355 -7.38 -7.75 9.57
C ALA A 355 -6.51 -8.65 8.68
N LEU A 356 -5.19 -8.48 8.71
CA LEU A 356 -4.23 -9.12 7.81
C LEU A 356 -3.17 -9.93 8.56
N GLY A 357 -2.62 -10.93 7.87
CA GLY A 357 -1.48 -11.71 8.35
C GLY A 357 -1.84 -12.81 9.35
N GLU A 358 -0.82 -13.50 9.86
CA GLU A 358 -0.99 -14.66 10.75
C GLU A 358 -1.66 -14.32 12.09
N ASN A 359 -1.55 -13.07 12.53
CA ASN A 359 -2.16 -12.57 13.76
C ASN A 359 -3.41 -11.71 13.48
N ALA A 360 -4.04 -11.89 12.31
CA ALA A 360 -5.27 -11.20 11.97
C ALA A 360 -6.36 -11.47 13.01
N MET A 361 -7.17 -10.44 13.27
CA MET A 361 -8.44 -10.58 13.96
C MET A 361 -9.33 -11.58 13.22
N SER A 362 -10.14 -12.34 13.98
CA SER A 362 -11.16 -13.16 13.36
C SER A 362 -12.25 -12.28 12.74
N GLU A 363 -12.95 -12.78 11.73
CA GLU A 363 -14.10 -12.08 11.13
C GLU A 363 -15.18 -11.74 12.18
N ASP A 364 -15.40 -12.61 13.17
CA ASP A 364 -16.33 -12.35 14.27
C ASP A 364 -15.85 -11.19 15.16
N ASP A 365 -14.55 -11.10 15.44
CA ASP A 365 -13.97 -10.00 16.23
C ASP A 365 -14.00 -8.67 15.46
N ILE A 366 -13.74 -8.71 14.14
CA ILE A 366 -13.85 -7.52 13.27
C ILE A 366 -15.30 -7.04 13.25
N GLN A 367 -16.25 -7.95 13.08
CA GLN A 367 -17.67 -7.61 13.07
C GLN A 367 -18.12 -7.03 14.42
N ALA A 368 -17.67 -7.62 15.54
CA ALA A 368 -17.95 -7.09 16.87
C ALA A 368 -17.35 -5.69 17.09
N LEU A 369 -16.14 -5.43 16.57
CA LEU A 369 -15.52 -4.11 16.60
C LEU A 369 -16.35 -3.09 15.81
N ILE A 370 -16.80 -3.44 14.61
CA ILE A 370 -17.66 -2.57 13.78
C ILE A 370 -18.98 -2.28 14.48
N GLU A 371 -19.65 -3.30 15.03
CA GLU A 371 -20.91 -3.15 15.77
C GLU A 371 -20.77 -2.25 17.02
N SER A 372 -19.58 -2.21 17.61
CA SER A 372 -19.33 -1.38 18.80
C SER A 372 -19.39 0.13 18.56
N VAL A 373 -19.29 0.56 17.29
CA VAL A 373 -19.28 1.99 16.90
C VAL A 373 -20.39 2.36 15.91
N GLN A 374 -21.26 1.44 15.53
CA GLN A 374 -22.32 1.76 14.56
C GLN A 374 -23.23 2.87 15.06
N VAL A 375 -23.58 3.79 14.15
CA VAL A 375 -24.59 4.82 14.41
C VAL A 375 -25.94 4.14 14.65
N GLY A 376 -26.55 4.42 15.80
CA GLY A 376 -27.79 3.78 16.29
C GLY A 376 -29.10 4.27 15.70
#